data_AF-A0A819IL08-F1
#
_entry.id   AF-A0A819IL08-F1
#
_cell.length_a   1.000
_cell.length_b   1.000
_cell.length_c   1.000
_cell.angle_alpha   90.00
_cell.angle_beta   90.00
_cell.angle_gamma   90.00
#
_symmetry.space_group_name_H-M   'P 1'
#
loop_
_entity.id
_entity.type
_entity.pdbx_description
1 polymer ?
#
loop_
_entity_poly.entity_id
_entity_poly.type
_entity_poly.pdbx_seq_one_letter_code
_entity_poly.pdbx_strand_id
1 'polypeptide(L)'
;MTKTSFAQQQGNTTSNINDLNNKQHVNHENPFQISNQALNYAASTHLHPIKLECEPTMKDQRTAAKFIQQFFKYIEKDFYQQNITQQKPIGFEQWWIDKEGNIQGITKVIDLYVFLCNPQRYPKEINNFKITPHPPKHLPPQRSVILKWIKNSISCNELKEELEIKFKSIYSIRDIIGTINTRNRHVRIDFQDETEYNTILNSGYVPIYGQLIECDEFLPAPKLLICSKCNTPGHAKKACQISQIDLCRRCGKDRNDKENHSSCEIKCHHCGGAHTSTDYSCPFIQKYRRELVLELRNRPDLLPAEAQLFLPTECRENGKEQKY
;
A
#
# COMPACT_ATOMS: atom_id res chain seq x y z
N MET A 1 -66.66 30.83 -36.47
CA MET A 1 -66.94 31.09 -37.89
C MET A 1 -65.78 31.91 -38.48
N THR A 2 -65.47 31.69 -39.76
CA THR A 2 -64.49 32.40 -40.64
C THR A 2 -63.01 32.31 -40.24
N LYS A 3 -62.20 31.44 -40.88
CA LYS A 3 -61.49 31.60 -42.17
C LYS A 3 -60.62 32.86 -42.25
N THR A 4 -59.30 32.68 -42.26
CA THR A 4 -58.41 33.45 -43.16
C THR A 4 -57.10 32.71 -43.42
N SER A 5 -56.76 32.67 -44.71
CA SER A 5 -55.52 32.19 -45.34
C SER A 5 -54.55 33.35 -45.59
N PHE A 6 -53.43 33.04 -46.27
CA PHE A 6 -52.35 33.88 -46.86
C PHE A 6 -51.05 33.92 -46.04
N ALA A 7 -49.95 33.32 -46.52
CA ALA A 7 -48.99 33.79 -47.55
C ALA A 7 -48.10 34.94 -47.02
N GLN A 8 -46.83 35.15 -47.36
CA GLN A 8 -45.82 34.54 -48.22
C GLN A 8 -44.48 35.21 -47.81
N GLN A 9 -43.38 34.47 -48.00
CA GLN A 9 -42.06 34.94 -48.47
C GLN A 9 -41.11 35.82 -47.61
N GLN A 10 -39.84 35.64 -48.01
CA GLN A 10 -38.60 36.40 -47.80
C GLN A 10 -37.75 35.86 -46.64
N GLY A 11 -36.59 35.23 -46.85
CA GLY A 11 -35.60 35.37 -47.91
C GLY A 11 -34.46 36.25 -47.40
N ASN A 12 -33.40 35.64 -46.86
CA ASN A 12 -32.03 36.10 -47.11
C ASN A 12 -30.99 35.09 -46.63
N THR A 13 -30.17 34.72 -47.60
CA THR A 13 -28.89 34.02 -47.54
C THR A 13 -27.84 34.83 -46.77
N THR A 14 -27.12 34.16 -45.87
CA THR A 14 -25.68 34.39 -45.69
C THR A 14 -25.00 33.07 -45.34
N SER A 15 -24.16 32.65 -46.28
CA SER A 15 -23.08 31.67 -46.19
C SER A 15 -22.18 31.85 -44.96
N ASN A 16 -21.82 30.77 -44.27
CA ASN A 16 -20.48 30.17 -44.33
C ASN A 16 -20.20 29.23 -43.15
N ILE A 17 -19.72 28.03 -43.52
CA ILE A 17 -18.59 27.30 -42.91
C ILE A 17 -18.75 26.86 -41.45
N ASN A 18 -19.08 25.58 -41.26
CA ASN A 18 -18.24 24.62 -40.51
C ASN A 18 -18.88 23.23 -40.52
N ASP A 19 -18.56 22.47 -41.56
CA ASP A 19 -18.40 21.02 -41.45
C ASP A 19 -17.15 20.72 -40.61
N LEU A 20 -17.15 19.54 -39.96
CA LEU A 20 -16.06 18.92 -39.18
C LEU A 20 -16.07 19.22 -37.67
N ASN A 21 -16.78 18.39 -36.92
CA ASN A 21 -16.16 17.44 -35.97
C ASN A 21 -17.23 16.81 -35.07
N ASN A 22 -18.04 15.93 -35.64
CA ASN A 22 -18.84 15.00 -34.85
C ASN A 22 -17.96 13.75 -34.56
N LYS A 23 -16.92 13.92 -33.73
CA LYS A 23 -16.28 12.79 -33.07
C LYS A 23 -17.08 12.51 -31.81
N GLN A 24 -17.95 11.52 -31.92
CA GLN A 24 -18.57 10.83 -30.79
C GLN A 24 -17.47 10.50 -29.77
N HIS A 25 -17.44 11.26 -28.67
CA HIS A 25 -16.78 10.84 -27.46
C HIS A 25 -17.51 9.59 -26.97
N VAL A 26 -16.98 8.42 -27.31
CA VAL A 26 -17.32 7.18 -26.63
C VAL A 26 -16.83 7.37 -25.19
N ASN A 27 -17.74 7.75 -24.30
CA ASN A 27 -17.55 7.57 -22.88
C ASN A 27 -17.36 6.07 -22.66
N HIS A 28 -16.11 5.64 -22.49
CA HIS A 28 -15.82 4.35 -21.88
C HIS A 28 -16.30 4.43 -20.43
N GLU A 29 -17.56 4.08 -20.20
CA GLU A 29 -18.09 3.81 -18.87
C GLU A 29 -17.14 2.82 -18.21
N ASN A 30 -16.50 3.28 -17.13
CA ASN A 30 -15.59 2.45 -16.36
C ASN A 30 -16.44 1.35 -15.70
N PRO A 31 -16.29 0.07 -16.07
CA PRO A 31 -17.19 -0.99 -15.58
C PRO A 31 -16.98 -1.31 -14.09
N PHE A 32 -16.00 -0.68 -13.44
CA PHE A 32 -15.69 -0.87 -12.04
C PHE A 32 -16.09 0.36 -11.24
N GLN A 33 -17.23 0.27 -10.55
CA GLN A 33 -17.53 1.23 -9.49
C GLN A 33 -16.64 0.90 -8.27
N ILE A 34 -15.54 1.64 -8.10
CA ILE A 34 -14.66 1.49 -6.95
C ILE A 34 -15.38 2.02 -5.71
N SER A 35 -15.65 1.14 -4.74
CA SER A 35 -16.35 1.53 -3.53
C SER A 35 -15.44 2.31 -2.56
N ASN A 36 -16.03 3.20 -1.75
CA ASN A 36 -15.31 3.83 -0.63
C ASN A 36 -14.70 2.80 0.33
N GLN A 37 -15.33 1.63 0.49
CA GLN A 37 -14.79 0.55 1.30
C GLN A 37 -13.48 0.00 0.71
N ALA A 38 -13.42 -0.15 -0.61
CA ALA A 38 -12.23 -0.60 -1.32
C ALA A 38 -11.11 0.45 -1.27
N LEU A 39 -11.45 1.73 -1.45
CA LEU A 39 -10.49 2.83 -1.33
C LEU A 39 -9.90 2.92 0.07
N ASN A 40 -10.73 2.90 1.11
CA ASN A 40 -10.25 2.93 2.50
C ASN A 40 -9.39 1.71 2.85
N TYR A 41 -9.72 0.54 2.32
CA TYR A 41 -8.91 -0.67 2.51
C TYR A 41 -7.58 -0.61 1.75
N ALA A 42 -7.57 -0.02 0.56
CA ALA A 42 -6.37 0.17 -0.23
C ALA A 42 -5.42 1.19 0.41
N ALA A 43 -5.98 2.27 0.97
CA ALA A 43 -5.27 3.32 1.68
C ALA A 43 -4.84 2.93 3.11
N SER A 44 -5.38 1.84 3.68
CA SER A 44 -5.09 1.50 5.07
C SER A 44 -3.64 1.05 5.27
N THR A 45 -2.92 1.81 6.09
CA THR A 45 -1.61 1.47 6.65
C THR A 45 -1.76 0.39 7.72
N HIS A 46 -1.99 -0.85 7.29
CA HIS A 46 -1.82 -2.00 8.17
C HIS A 46 -0.33 -2.28 8.35
N LEU A 47 0.22 -1.77 9.45
CA LEU A 47 1.51 -2.17 9.98
C LEU A 47 1.42 -3.62 10.50
N HIS A 48 2.46 -4.42 10.27
CA HIS A 48 2.49 -5.77 10.83
C HIS A 48 2.58 -5.70 12.36
N PRO A 49 2.00 -6.63 13.12
CA PRO A 49 2.19 -6.65 14.56
C PRO A 49 3.68 -6.76 14.92
N ILE A 50 4.12 -5.97 15.90
CA ILE A 50 5.42 -6.14 16.56
C ILE A 50 5.29 -7.31 17.52
N LYS A 51 6.16 -8.32 17.34
CA LYS A 51 6.23 -9.48 18.22
C LYS A 51 7.34 -9.29 19.24
N LEU A 52 7.00 -9.45 20.52
CA LEU A 52 7.93 -9.44 21.65
C LEU A 52 7.89 -10.81 22.34
N GLU A 53 8.95 -11.57 22.19
CA GLU A 53 9.14 -12.80 22.96
C GLU A 53 9.61 -12.44 24.37
N CYS A 54 9.02 -13.12 25.35
CA CYS A 54 9.24 -12.86 26.76
C CYS A 54 9.65 -14.15 27.48
N GLU A 55 10.71 -14.09 28.28
CA GLU A 55 11.11 -15.19 29.16
C GLU A 55 11.09 -14.73 30.63
N PRO A 56 10.25 -15.32 31.50
CA PRO A 56 9.31 -16.42 31.23
C PRO A 56 8.12 -16.01 30.35
N THR A 57 7.42 -16.98 29.76
CA THR A 57 6.28 -16.68 28.88
C THR A 57 5.11 -16.06 29.65
N MET A 58 4.40 -15.13 28.99
CA MET A 58 3.26 -14.45 29.62
C MET A 58 2.01 -15.32 29.57
N LYS A 59 1.40 -15.53 30.74
CA LYS A 59 0.22 -16.41 30.87
C LYS A 59 -1.09 -15.65 31.03
N ASP A 60 -1.04 -14.40 31.50
CA ASP A 60 -2.23 -13.63 31.81
C ASP A 60 -2.17 -12.19 31.29
N GLN A 61 -3.33 -11.67 30.90
CA GLN A 61 -3.45 -10.33 30.34
C GLN A 61 -3.10 -9.23 31.35
N ARG A 62 -3.26 -9.45 32.66
CA ARG A 62 -2.99 -8.41 33.67
C ARG A 62 -1.49 -8.17 33.81
N THR A 63 -0.70 -9.23 33.81
CA THR A 63 0.77 -9.18 33.81
C THR A 63 1.27 -8.56 32.50
N ALA A 64 0.73 -8.98 31.36
CA ALA A 64 1.09 -8.39 30.06
C ALA A 64 0.75 -6.90 29.97
N ALA A 65 -0.40 -6.46 30.48
CA ALA A 65 -0.75 -5.04 30.51
C ALA A 65 0.24 -4.21 31.35
N LYS A 66 0.63 -4.69 32.53
CA LYS A 66 1.64 -4.04 33.38
C LYS A 66 3.00 -3.99 32.71
N PHE A 67 3.40 -5.08 32.06
CA PHE A 67 4.63 -5.13 31.28
C PHE A 67 4.63 -4.09 30.17
N ILE A 68 3.57 -4.04 29.35
CA ILE A 68 3.46 -3.11 28.22
C ILE A 68 3.53 -1.66 28.69
N GLN A 69 2.83 -1.34 29.79
CA GLN A 69 2.87 0.01 30.36
C GLN A 69 4.29 0.41 30.79
N GLN A 70 5.03 -0.49 31.44
CA GLN A 70 6.42 -0.21 31.82
C GLN A 70 7.37 -0.19 30.64
N PHE A 71 7.14 -1.03 29.63
CA PHE A 71 7.89 -1.05 28.39
C PHE A 71 7.82 0.29 27.68
N PHE A 72 6.61 0.81 27.45
CA PHE A 72 6.47 2.13 26.83
C PHE A 72 7.08 3.23 27.70
N LYS A 73 6.90 3.20 29.03
CA LYS A 73 7.55 4.15 29.94
C LYS A 73 9.09 4.13 29.83
N TYR A 74 9.69 2.96 29.58
CA TYR A 74 11.14 2.84 29.42
C TYR A 74 11.62 3.51 28.12
N ILE A 75 10.98 3.22 26.99
CA ILE A 75 11.41 3.72 25.68
C ILE A 75 10.96 5.17 25.39
N GLU A 76 10.00 5.69 26.16
CA GLU A 76 9.35 6.98 25.91
C GLU A 76 10.34 8.14 25.76
N LYS A 77 11.30 8.24 26.68
CA LYS A 77 12.27 9.33 26.66
C LYS A 77 13.13 9.31 25.40
N ASP A 78 13.67 8.15 25.04
CA ASP A 78 14.52 8.00 23.84
C ASP A 78 13.70 8.22 22.56
N PHE A 79 12.45 7.74 22.53
CA PHE A 79 11.55 7.98 21.41
C PHE A 79 11.31 9.47 21.14
N TYR A 80 10.93 10.26 22.15
CA TYR A 80 10.66 11.68 21.95
C TYR A 80 11.92 12.52 21.70
N GLN A 81 13.10 12.08 22.18
CA GLN A 81 14.36 12.73 21.84
C GLN A 81 14.67 12.65 20.34
N GLN A 82 14.28 11.55 19.70
CA GLN A 82 14.46 11.34 18.26
C GLN A 82 13.30 11.90 17.43
N ASN A 83 12.11 12.03 18.02
CA ASN A 83 10.87 12.42 17.34
C ASN A 83 10.25 13.64 18.02
N ILE A 84 10.95 14.78 17.97
CA ILE A 84 10.60 16.02 18.69
C ILE A 84 9.18 16.53 18.34
N THR A 85 8.71 16.24 17.12
CA THR A 85 7.39 16.65 16.64
C THR A 85 6.25 15.81 17.23
N GLN A 86 6.53 14.64 17.81
CA GLN A 86 5.52 13.80 18.45
C GLN A 86 5.30 14.21 19.91
N GLN A 87 4.06 14.59 20.22
CA GLN A 87 3.64 14.93 21.59
C GLN A 87 2.57 13.96 22.14
N LYS A 88 2.17 12.96 21.35
CA LYS A 88 1.13 12.01 21.74
C LYS A 88 1.74 10.85 22.51
N PRO A 89 1.05 10.34 23.56
CA PRO A 89 1.46 9.13 24.26
C PRO A 89 1.72 7.98 23.29
N ILE A 90 2.87 7.33 23.46
CA ILE A 90 3.22 6.14 22.68
C ILE A 90 2.58 4.88 23.29
N GLY A 91 2.23 3.94 22.42
CA GLY A 91 1.59 2.70 22.84
C GLY A 91 1.17 1.81 21.67
N PHE A 92 0.66 0.64 22.02
CA PHE A 92 -0.09 -0.19 21.08
C PHE A 92 -1.58 0.18 21.16
N GLU A 93 -2.24 0.43 20.02
CA GLU A 93 -3.71 0.59 20.03
C GLU A 93 -4.41 -0.76 20.23
N GLN A 94 -3.75 -1.85 19.81
CA GLN A 94 -4.22 -3.22 20.04
C GLN A 94 -3.04 -4.12 20.37
N TRP A 95 -3.22 -5.01 21.33
CA TRP A 95 -2.22 -6.03 21.63
C TRP A 95 -2.90 -7.30 22.18
N TRP A 96 -2.21 -8.43 22.07
CA TRP A 96 -2.66 -9.72 22.59
C TRP A 96 -1.47 -10.62 22.91
N ILE A 97 -1.74 -11.72 23.61
CA ILE A 97 -0.77 -12.79 23.87
C ILE A 97 -1.04 -13.91 22.85
N ASP A 98 -0.01 -14.35 22.12
CA ASP A 98 -0.13 -15.48 21.20
C ASP A 98 -0.12 -16.84 21.94
N LYS A 99 -0.25 -17.94 21.20
CA LYS A 99 -0.37 -19.28 21.81
C LYS A 99 0.90 -19.71 22.51
N GLU A 100 2.02 -19.13 22.10
CA GLU A 100 3.35 -19.38 22.63
C GLU A 100 3.66 -18.46 23.84
N GLY A 101 2.76 -17.54 24.19
CA GLY A 101 2.92 -16.64 25.33
C GLY A 101 3.70 -15.36 25.03
N ASN A 102 3.90 -15.02 23.75
CA ASN A 102 4.54 -13.78 23.31
C ASN A 102 3.53 -12.65 23.17
N ILE A 103 3.98 -11.41 23.35
CA ILE A 103 3.16 -10.24 23.10
C ILE A 103 3.18 -9.90 21.62
N GLN A 104 2.01 -9.63 21.07
CA GLN A 104 1.81 -9.07 19.74
C GLN A 104 1.18 -7.69 19.90
N GLY A 105 1.79 -6.66 19.34
CA GLY A 105 1.33 -5.27 19.46
C GLY A 105 1.18 -4.59 18.10
N ILE A 106 0.09 -3.85 17.90
CA ILE A 106 -0.13 -3.01 16.73
C ILE A 106 -0.05 -1.56 17.19
N THR A 107 0.80 -0.79 16.52
CA THR A 107 0.79 0.67 16.56
C THR A 107 0.35 1.21 15.19
N LYS A 108 -0.32 2.37 15.13
CA LYS A 108 -0.61 3.12 13.90
C LYS A 108 0.41 4.22 13.65
N VAL A 109 1.25 4.54 14.63
CA VAL A 109 2.27 5.58 14.54
C VAL A 109 3.49 4.99 13.84
N ILE A 110 3.76 5.44 12.61
CA ILE A 110 4.86 4.92 11.77
C ILE A 110 6.21 5.10 12.46
N ASP A 111 6.45 6.26 13.07
CA ASP A 111 7.73 6.52 13.74
C ASP A 111 7.95 5.60 14.93
N LEU A 112 6.90 5.35 15.72
CA LEU A 112 6.96 4.38 16.81
C LEU A 112 7.20 2.97 16.27
N TYR A 113 6.54 2.61 15.16
CA TYR A 113 6.76 1.31 14.53
C TYR A 113 8.21 1.10 14.12
N VAL A 114 8.80 2.09 13.42
CA VAL A 114 10.19 2.04 12.94
C VAL A 114 11.16 2.06 14.12
N PHE A 115 10.88 2.86 15.15
CA PHE A 115 11.63 2.87 16.40
C PHE A 115 11.67 1.48 17.03
N LEU A 116 10.52 0.81 17.11
CA LEU A 116 10.37 -0.54 17.66
C LEU A 116 11.00 -1.64 16.77
N CYS A 117 11.40 -1.34 15.53
CA CYS A 117 12.09 -2.31 14.67
C CYS A 117 13.61 -2.40 14.95
N ASN A 118 14.15 -1.57 15.85
CA ASN A 118 15.55 -1.58 16.23
C ASN A 118 15.76 -2.37 17.55
N PRO A 119 16.33 -3.60 17.51
CA PRO A 119 16.48 -4.44 18.70
C PRO A 119 17.34 -3.81 19.81
N GLN A 120 18.28 -2.93 19.45
CA GLN A 120 19.18 -2.28 20.40
C GLN A 120 18.47 -1.28 21.31
N ARG A 121 17.23 -0.86 20.97
CA ARG A 121 16.43 0.08 21.76
C ARG A 121 15.60 -0.59 22.85
N TYR A 122 15.59 -1.92 22.89
CA TYR A 122 14.82 -2.66 23.88
C TYR A 122 15.61 -2.80 25.18
N PRO A 123 14.94 -2.66 26.35
CA PRO A 123 15.55 -3.06 27.61
C PRO A 123 15.80 -4.56 27.59
N LYS A 124 16.91 -5.00 28.19
CA LYS A 124 17.22 -6.43 28.35
C LYS A 124 16.15 -7.16 29.16
N GLU A 125 15.52 -6.46 30.10
CA GLU A 125 14.55 -7.02 31.04
C GLU A 125 13.58 -5.96 31.56
N ILE A 126 12.32 -6.34 31.77
CA ILE A 126 11.28 -5.55 32.46
C ILE A 126 10.48 -6.49 33.36
N ASN A 127 10.25 -6.13 34.62
CA ASN A 127 9.45 -6.95 35.57
C ASN A 127 9.89 -8.42 35.66
N ASN A 128 11.18 -8.69 35.60
CA ASN A 128 11.74 -10.04 35.56
C ASN A 128 11.44 -10.84 34.26
N PHE A 129 11.04 -10.15 33.19
CA PHE A 129 10.87 -10.73 31.86
C PHE A 129 11.99 -10.26 30.95
N LYS A 130 12.82 -11.19 30.46
CA LYS A 130 13.74 -10.91 29.36
C LYS A 130 12.96 -10.72 28.07
N ILE A 131 13.41 -9.77 27.25
CA ILE A 131 12.68 -9.35 26.05
C ILE A 131 13.53 -9.63 24.82
N THR A 132 12.95 -10.35 23.86
CA THR A 132 13.55 -10.58 22.55
C THR A 132 12.58 -10.04 21.49
N PRO A 133 12.87 -8.88 20.88
CA PRO A 133 12.03 -8.35 19.82
C PRO A 133 12.23 -9.14 18.52
N HIS A 134 11.12 -9.39 17.82
CA HIS A 134 11.09 -10.02 16.50
C HIS A 134 10.60 -9.00 15.48
N PRO A 135 11.49 -8.13 14.99
CA PRO A 135 11.08 -7.08 14.07
C PRO A 135 10.69 -7.68 12.70
N PRO A 136 9.85 -6.97 11.94
CA PRO A 136 9.42 -7.43 10.61
C PRO A 136 10.62 -7.52 9.65
N LYS A 137 10.47 -8.27 8.57
CA LYS A 137 11.51 -8.33 7.53
C LYS A 137 11.70 -7.02 6.78
N HIS A 138 10.67 -6.15 6.75
CA HIS A 138 10.65 -4.90 6.01
C HIS A 138 9.97 -3.81 6.81
N LEU A 139 10.41 -2.57 6.57
CA LEU A 139 9.74 -1.40 7.11
C LEU A 139 8.49 -1.05 6.29
N PRO A 140 7.66 -0.12 6.79
CA PRO A 140 6.52 0.38 6.03
C PRO A 140 6.99 1.08 4.74
N PRO A 141 6.15 1.11 3.69
CA PRO A 141 6.48 1.79 2.45
C PRO A 141 6.92 3.25 2.61
N GLN A 142 6.41 3.96 3.62
CA GLN A 142 6.76 5.35 3.96
C GLN A 142 8.23 5.54 4.39
N ARG A 143 8.96 4.44 4.60
CA ARG A 143 10.39 4.42 4.90
C ARG A 143 11.19 3.70 3.81
N SER A 144 10.63 3.59 2.61
CA SER A 144 11.16 2.73 1.56
C SER A 144 11.35 3.50 0.25
N VAL A 145 12.48 3.28 -0.40
CA VAL A 145 12.76 3.78 -1.76
C VAL A 145 12.93 2.63 -2.72
N ILE A 146 12.77 2.92 -4.01
CA ILE A 146 13.06 2.03 -5.12
C ILE A 146 14.27 2.56 -5.89
N LEU A 147 15.29 1.72 -6.07
CA LEU A 147 16.34 1.93 -7.05
C LEU A 147 15.96 1.24 -8.34
N LYS A 148 15.98 1.99 -9.44
CA LYS A 148 15.58 1.49 -10.75
C LYS A 148 16.79 0.98 -11.54
N TRP A 149 16.52 0.06 -12.45
CA TRP A 149 17.48 -0.42 -13.45
C TRP A 149 18.83 -0.95 -12.92
N ILE A 150 18.85 -1.52 -11.73
CA ILE A 150 20.05 -2.17 -11.17
C ILE A 150 20.41 -3.38 -12.01
N LYS A 151 21.66 -3.47 -12.46
CA LYS A 151 22.15 -4.62 -13.23
C LYS A 151 22.06 -5.90 -12.41
N ASN A 152 21.60 -6.98 -13.03
CA ASN A 152 21.51 -8.31 -12.40
C ASN A 152 22.86 -8.86 -11.91
N SER A 153 23.97 -8.34 -12.45
CA SER A 153 25.33 -8.69 -12.01
C SER A 153 25.70 -8.14 -10.63
N ILE A 154 25.02 -7.10 -10.13
CA ILE A 154 25.26 -6.52 -8.81
C ILE A 154 24.31 -7.18 -7.83
N SER A 155 24.80 -7.89 -6.82
CA SER A 155 23.99 -8.54 -5.78
C SER A 155 23.42 -7.53 -4.78
N CYS A 156 22.40 -7.94 -4.01
CA CYS A 156 21.86 -7.09 -2.93
C CYS A 156 22.89 -6.82 -1.82
N ASN A 157 23.83 -7.74 -1.58
CA ASN A 157 24.87 -7.57 -0.56
C ASN A 157 25.90 -6.53 -0.98
N GLU A 158 26.41 -6.62 -2.22
CA GLU A 158 27.33 -5.63 -2.79
C GLU A 158 26.69 -4.23 -2.81
N LEU A 159 25.42 -4.17 -3.22
CA LEU A 159 24.66 -2.92 -3.19
C LEU A 159 24.51 -2.37 -1.76
N LYS A 160 24.28 -3.24 -0.78
CA LYS A 160 24.19 -2.86 0.63
C LYS A 160 25.50 -2.28 1.13
N GLU A 161 26.62 -2.97 0.88
CA GLU A 161 27.95 -2.53 1.29
C GLU A 161 28.31 -1.15 0.71
N GLU A 162 28.04 -0.92 -0.57
CA GLU A 162 28.27 0.37 -1.23
C GLU A 162 27.42 1.49 -0.62
N LEU A 163 26.12 1.23 -0.41
CA LEU A 163 25.20 2.24 0.12
C LEU A 163 25.45 2.53 1.60
N GLU A 164 25.89 1.53 2.38
CA GLU A 164 26.25 1.68 3.79
C GLU A 164 27.44 2.60 4.01
N ILE A 165 28.23 2.93 2.97
CA ILE A 165 29.27 3.97 3.06
C ILE A 165 28.63 5.32 3.41
N LYS A 166 27.48 5.64 2.81
CA LYS A 166 26.79 6.93 2.94
C LYS A 166 25.60 6.88 3.90
N PHE A 167 24.89 5.76 3.97
CA PHE A 167 23.64 5.63 4.70
C PHE A 167 23.73 4.51 5.73
N LYS A 168 23.82 4.87 7.02
CA LYS A 168 24.01 3.88 8.10
C LYS A 168 22.71 3.28 8.59
N SER A 169 21.57 3.88 8.23
CA SER A 169 20.25 3.46 8.71
C SER A 169 19.56 2.43 7.81
N ILE A 170 20.26 1.86 6.82
CA ILE A 170 19.68 0.85 5.92
C ILE A 170 19.21 -0.36 6.73
N TYR A 171 17.89 -0.56 6.72
CA TYR A 171 17.24 -1.66 7.42
C TYR A 171 17.23 -2.94 6.58
N SER A 172 16.78 -2.84 5.33
CA SER A 172 16.70 -3.99 4.42
C SER A 172 16.89 -3.57 2.97
N ILE A 173 17.43 -4.48 2.16
CA ILE A 173 17.57 -4.35 0.70
C ILE A 173 17.07 -5.63 0.06
N ARG A 174 16.22 -5.51 -0.96
CA ARG A 174 15.67 -6.68 -1.67
C ARG A 174 15.22 -6.38 -3.08
N ASP A 175 15.20 -7.41 -3.90
CA ASP A 175 14.63 -7.33 -5.25
C ASP A 175 13.11 -7.19 -5.22
N ILE A 176 12.60 -6.41 -6.17
CA ILE A 176 11.17 -6.32 -6.45
C ILE A 176 10.82 -7.38 -7.50
N ILE A 177 10.22 -8.47 -7.03
CA ILE A 177 9.75 -9.58 -7.87
C ILE A 177 8.80 -9.03 -8.94
N GLY A 178 9.03 -9.40 -10.20
CA GLY A 178 8.28 -8.93 -11.37
C GLY A 178 8.90 -7.75 -12.12
N THR A 179 9.95 -7.12 -11.57
CA THR A 179 10.75 -6.11 -12.28
C THR A 179 12.03 -6.68 -12.91
N ILE A 180 12.37 -7.92 -12.57
CA ILE A 180 13.56 -8.61 -13.04
C ILE A 180 13.36 -8.97 -14.51
N ASN A 181 14.18 -8.39 -15.38
CA ASN A 181 14.33 -8.79 -16.77
C ASN A 181 15.71 -9.44 -16.99
N THR A 182 16.11 -9.69 -18.24
CA THR A 182 17.37 -10.38 -18.54
C THR A 182 18.63 -9.61 -18.12
N ARG A 183 18.55 -8.27 -18.01
CA ARG A 183 19.71 -7.40 -17.75
C ARG A 183 19.62 -6.71 -16.40
N ASN A 184 18.43 -6.24 -16.05
CA ASN A 184 18.22 -5.32 -14.94
C ASN A 184 17.02 -5.74 -14.07
N ARG A 185 16.96 -5.17 -12.89
CA ARG A 185 15.88 -5.30 -11.93
C ARG A 185 15.71 -4.01 -11.12
N HIS A 186 14.60 -3.89 -10.40
CA HIS A 186 14.43 -2.85 -9.40
C HIS A 186 14.68 -3.43 -8.01
N VAL A 187 15.26 -2.60 -7.15
CA VAL A 187 15.60 -2.97 -5.78
C VAL A 187 14.87 -2.02 -4.83
N ARG A 188 14.27 -2.57 -3.78
CA ARG A 188 13.68 -1.81 -2.69
C ARG A 188 14.68 -1.70 -1.55
N ILE A 189 14.79 -0.52 -0.96
CA ILE A 189 15.62 -0.24 0.22
C ILE A 189 14.74 0.38 1.29
N ASP A 190 14.86 -0.11 2.52
CA ASP A 190 14.17 0.41 3.68
C ASP A 190 15.16 1.15 4.60
N PHE A 191 14.77 2.31 5.14
CA PHE A 191 15.60 3.15 6.02
C PHE A 191 14.99 3.29 7.42
N GLN A 192 15.80 3.11 8.46
CA GLN A 192 15.37 3.36 9.84
C GLN A 192 15.34 4.86 10.16
N ASP A 193 16.22 5.65 9.54
CA ASP A 193 16.34 7.08 9.80
C ASP A 193 15.59 7.89 8.74
N GLU A 194 14.75 8.80 9.21
CA GLU A 194 13.95 9.67 8.36
C GLU A 194 14.79 10.64 7.54
N THR A 195 15.88 11.15 8.11
CA THR A 195 16.70 12.16 7.46
C THR A 195 17.49 11.54 6.31
N GLU A 196 18.03 10.33 6.48
CA GLU A 196 18.67 9.58 5.40
C GLU A 196 17.68 9.22 4.28
N TYR A 197 16.49 8.73 4.65
CA TYR A 197 15.39 8.46 3.71
C TYR A 197 15.03 9.70 2.86
N ASN A 198 14.80 10.83 3.51
CA ASN A 198 14.46 12.08 2.82
C ASN A 198 15.64 12.60 1.98
N THR A 199 16.88 12.39 2.44
CA THR A 199 18.08 12.81 1.71
C THR A 199 18.23 12.06 0.38
N ILE A 200 18.07 10.73 0.38
CA ILE A 200 18.15 9.96 -0.86
C ILE A 200 16.98 10.30 -1.79
N LEU A 201 15.76 10.42 -1.25
CA LEU A 201 14.57 10.72 -2.05
C LEU A 201 14.64 12.11 -2.70
N ASN A 202 15.06 13.14 -1.95
CA ASN A 202 15.23 14.51 -2.47
C ASN A 202 16.37 14.61 -3.50
N SER A 203 17.36 13.73 -3.42
CA SER A 203 18.45 13.65 -4.41
C SER A 203 17.95 13.10 -5.76
N GLY A 204 16.97 12.18 -5.75
CA GLY A 204 16.45 11.49 -6.94
C GLY A 204 17.44 10.52 -7.60
N TYR A 205 18.72 10.58 -7.22
CA TYR A 205 19.78 9.72 -7.70
C TYR A 205 20.74 9.33 -6.57
N VAL A 206 21.33 8.13 -6.70
CA VAL A 206 22.38 7.64 -5.81
C VAL A 206 23.58 7.12 -6.61
N PRO A 207 24.81 7.52 -6.27
CA PRO A 207 26.00 6.97 -6.92
C PRO A 207 26.26 5.55 -6.40
N ILE A 208 26.39 4.58 -7.32
CA ILE A 208 26.75 3.19 -7.05
C ILE A 208 27.84 2.80 -8.05
N TYR A 209 29.05 2.48 -7.58
CA TYR A 209 30.19 2.12 -8.44
C TYR A 209 30.44 3.14 -9.58
N GLY A 210 30.32 4.43 -9.27
CA GLY A 210 30.51 5.53 -10.22
C GLY A 210 29.36 5.75 -11.21
N GLN A 211 28.25 5.01 -11.09
CA GLN A 211 27.04 5.21 -11.89
C GLN A 211 25.97 5.91 -11.06
N LEU A 212 25.30 6.90 -11.66
CA LEU A 212 24.12 7.52 -11.06
C LEU A 212 22.91 6.64 -11.33
N ILE A 213 22.37 6.07 -10.26
CA ILE A 213 21.17 5.24 -10.30
C ILE A 213 19.98 6.08 -9.87
N GLU A 214 18.93 6.06 -10.68
CA GLU A 214 17.65 6.71 -10.39
C GLU A 214 17.00 6.05 -9.16
N CYS A 215 16.52 6.87 -8.23
CA CYS A 215 15.79 6.46 -7.06
C CYS A 215 14.47 7.22 -6.93
N ASP A 216 13.42 6.51 -6.54
CA ASP A 216 12.11 7.10 -6.23
C ASP A 216 11.55 6.54 -4.94
N GLU A 217 10.43 7.11 -4.50
CA GLU A 217 9.63 6.52 -3.44
C GLU A 217 9.12 5.13 -3.85
N PHE A 218 9.15 4.17 -2.92
CA PHE A 218 8.51 2.89 -3.13
C PHE A 218 6.99 3.00 -2.88
N LEU A 219 6.23 3.05 -3.97
CA LEU A 219 4.77 2.98 -3.93
C LEU A 219 4.31 1.51 -4.03
N PRO A 220 3.76 0.91 -2.96
CA PRO A 220 3.28 -0.46 -3.00
C PRO A 220 2.03 -0.54 -3.89
N ALA A 221 1.84 -1.67 -4.56
CA ALA A 221 0.57 -1.94 -5.22
C ALA A 221 -0.56 -1.87 -4.18
N PRO A 222 -1.68 -1.18 -4.47
CA PRO A 222 -2.76 -1.03 -3.51
C PRO A 222 -3.34 -2.38 -3.15
N LYS A 223 -3.67 -2.54 -1.87
CA LYS A 223 -4.34 -3.75 -1.38
C LYS A 223 -5.71 -3.85 -2.02
N LEU A 224 -6.05 -5.02 -2.53
CA LEU A 224 -7.36 -5.26 -3.12
C LEU A 224 -8.29 -5.86 -2.06
N LEU A 225 -9.39 -5.17 -1.79
CA LEU A 225 -10.46 -5.73 -0.96
C LEU A 225 -11.22 -6.78 -1.77
N ILE A 226 -10.88 -8.05 -1.61
CA ILE A 226 -11.56 -9.14 -2.30
C ILE A 226 -12.56 -9.81 -1.36
N CYS A 227 -13.83 -9.86 -1.78
CA CYS A 227 -14.88 -10.52 -1.02
C CYS A 227 -14.55 -12.01 -0.87
N SER A 228 -14.47 -12.51 0.36
CA SER A 228 -14.15 -13.92 0.61
C SER A 228 -15.25 -14.90 0.20
N LYS A 229 -16.42 -14.40 -0.19
CA LYS A 229 -17.59 -15.18 -0.59
C LYS A 229 -17.75 -15.28 -2.10
N CYS A 230 -17.81 -14.14 -2.79
CA CYS A 230 -17.95 -14.14 -4.25
C CYS A 230 -16.61 -13.98 -5.00
N ASN A 231 -15.49 -13.80 -4.29
CA ASN A 231 -14.16 -13.60 -4.86
C ASN A 231 -14.05 -12.44 -5.87
N THR A 232 -15.01 -11.51 -5.82
CA THR A 232 -15.02 -10.26 -6.59
C THR A 232 -14.38 -9.15 -5.75
N PRO A 233 -13.52 -8.31 -6.33
CA PRO A 233 -12.96 -7.15 -5.63
C PRO A 233 -14.03 -6.07 -5.39
N GLY A 234 -13.80 -5.26 -4.36
CA GLY A 234 -14.57 -4.04 -4.10
C GLY A 234 -15.46 -4.04 -2.86
N HIS A 235 -15.62 -5.16 -2.16
CA HIS A 235 -16.45 -5.22 -0.95
C HIS A 235 -16.03 -6.35 -0.01
N ALA A 236 -16.36 -6.19 1.28
CA ALA A 236 -16.19 -7.26 2.27
C ALA A 236 -17.36 -8.24 2.26
N LYS A 237 -17.15 -9.45 2.81
CA LYS A 237 -18.20 -10.50 2.91
C LYS A 237 -19.53 -10.01 3.50
N LYS A 238 -19.48 -9.11 4.48
CA LYS A 238 -20.69 -8.54 5.13
C LYS A 238 -21.54 -7.66 4.21
N ALA A 239 -20.92 -7.05 3.19
CA ALA A 239 -21.57 -6.20 2.20
C ALA A 239 -21.85 -6.94 0.87
N CYS A 240 -21.66 -8.27 0.85
CA CYS A 240 -21.87 -9.08 -0.34
C CYS A 240 -23.37 -9.26 -0.60
N GLN A 241 -23.86 -8.72 -1.71
CA GLN A 241 -25.26 -8.87 -2.14
C GLN A 241 -25.59 -10.30 -2.57
N ILE A 242 -24.58 -11.07 -2.99
CA ILE A 242 -24.71 -12.50 -3.26
C ILE A 242 -24.80 -13.24 -1.92
N SER A 243 -26.00 -13.28 -1.34
CA SER A 243 -26.25 -13.78 0.01
C SER A 243 -26.37 -15.31 0.09
N GLN A 244 -26.59 -16.01 -1.03
CA GLN A 244 -26.88 -17.45 -1.00
C GLN A 244 -25.73 -18.36 -1.47
N ILE A 245 -24.72 -17.84 -2.17
CA ILE A 245 -23.69 -18.68 -2.83
C ILE A 245 -22.31 -18.33 -2.30
N ASP A 246 -21.53 -19.34 -1.87
CA ASP A 246 -20.12 -19.18 -1.47
C ASP A 246 -19.21 -19.73 -2.57
N LEU A 247 -18.72 -18.88 -3.45
CA LEU A 247 -17.97 -19.30 -4.63
C LEU A 247 -16.58 -19.81 -4.25
N CYS A 248 -16.21 -20.96 -4.81
CA CYS A 248 -14.87 -21.49 -4.69
C CYS A 248 -13.87 -20.64 -5.47
N ARG A 249 -12.77 -20.24 -4.81
CA ARG A 249 -11.69 -19.46 -5.43
C ARG A 249 -11.03 -20.15 -6.63
N ARG A 250 -11.04 -21.48 -6.63
CA ARG A 250 -10.36 -22.31 -7.65
C ARG A 250 -11.21 -22.50 -8.89
N CYS A 251 -12.46 -22.93 -8.73
CA CYS A 251 -13.32 -23.33 -9.85
C CYS A 251 -14.52 -22.41 -10.10
N GLY A 252 -14.81 -21.47 -9.20
CA GLY A 252 -15.93 -20.55 -9.34
C GLY A 252 -17.32 -21.13 -9.04
N LYS A 253 -17.41 -22.40 -8.65
CA LYS A 253 -18.69 -23.05 -8.31
C LYS A 253 -19.05 -22.83 -6.83
N ASP A 254 -20.32 -23.03 -6.45
CA ASP A 254 -20.72 -22.97 -5.04
C ASP A 254 -19.99 -24.06 -4.23
N ARG A 255 -19.34 -23.63 -3.15
CA ARG A 255 -18.61 -24.50 -2.23
C ARG A 255 -19.55 -25.39 -1.41
N ASN A 256 -20.80 -24.96 -1.21
CA ASN A 256 -21.79 -25.73 -0.45
C ASN A 256 -22.47 -26.80 -1.29
N ASP A 257 -22.40 -26.70 -2.62
CA ASP A 257 -22.95 -27.69 -3.55
C ASP A 257 -21.94 -28.80 -3.82
N LYS A 258 -22.05 -29.89 -3.05
CA LYS A 258 -21.15 -31.04 -3.12
C LYS A 258 -21.23 -31.79 -4.46
N GLU A 259 -22.36 -31.75 -5.14
CA GLU A 259 -22.53 -32.44 -6.43
C GLU A 259 -21.76 -31.67 -7.52
N ASN A 260 -21.96 -30.36 -7.59
CA ASN A 260 -21.31 -29.51 -8.59
C ASN A 260 -19.83 -29.22 -8.27
N HIS A 261 -19.42 -29.27 -7.00
CA HIS A 261 -18.04 -29.07 -6.53
C HIS A 261 -17.26 -30.39 -6.32
N SER A 262 -17.67 -31.48 -6.96
CA SER A 262 -16.99 -32.79 -6.87
C SER A 262 -15.61 -32.81 -7.55
N SER A 263 -15.48 -32.21 -8.75
CA SER A 263 -14.21 -32.00 -9.46
C SER A 263 -13.77 -30.53 -9.38
N CYS A 264 -12.94 -30.20 -8.38
CA CYS A 264 -12.43 -28.84 -8.16
C CYS A 264 -11.25 -28.53 -9.10
N GLU A 265 -11.54 -28.33 -10.39
CA GLU A 265 -10.56 -27.90 -11.38
C GLU A 265 -10.28 -26.40 -11.30
N ILE A 266 -9.02 -26.00 -11.47
CA ILE A 266 -8.64 -24.58 -11.38
C ILE A 266 -9.06 -23.86 -12.66
N LYS A 267 -10.10 -23.04 -12.55
CA LYS A 267 -10.61 -22.19 -13.61
C LYS A 267 -11.18 -20.90 -13.00
N CYS A 268 -10.58 -19.77 -13.35
CA CYS A 268 -11.01 -18.46 -12.89
C CYS A 268 -12.42 -18.14 -13.39
N HIS A 269 -13.35 -17.80 -12.50
CA HIS A 269 -14.71 -17.43 -12.91
C HIS A 269 -14.82 -16.03 -13.54
N HIS A 270 -13.78 -15.20 -13.40
CA HIS A 270 -13.77 -13.86 -14.01
C HIS A 270 -13.30 -13.87 -15.48
N CYS A 271 -12.26 -14.64 -15.80
CA CYS A 271 -11.65 -14.64 -17.13
C CYS A 271 -11.58 -16.02 -17.80
N GLY A 272 -11.96 -17.09 -17.11
CA GLY A 272 -11.92 -18.47 -17.63
C GLY A 272 -10.51 -19.12 -17.66
N GLY A 273 -9.46 -18.42 -17.22
CA GLY A 273 -8.08 -18.91 -17.28
C GLY A 273 -7.73 -19.98 -16.24
N ALA A 274 -6.61 -20.69 -16.46
CA ALA A 274 -6.09 -21.77 -15.61
C ALA A 274 -5.36 -21.27 -14.34
N HIS A 275 -6.01 -20.39 -13.59
CA HIS A 275 -5.51 -19.84 -12.33
C HIS A 275 -6.67 -19.58 -11.35
N THR A 276 -6.34 -19.25 -10.10
CA THR A 276 -7.38 -18.92 -9.11
C THR A 276 -8.01 -17.56 -9.40
N SER A 277 -9.24 -17.33 -8.92
CA SER A 277 -9.99 -16.11 -9.24
C SER A 277 -9.44 -14.84 -8.58
N THR A 278 -8.53 -15.01 -7.62
CA THR A 278 -7.86 -13.92 -6.90
C THR A 278 -6.41 -13.74 -7.33
N ASP A 279 -5.99 -14.43 -8.39
CA ASP A 279 -4.61 -14.41 -8.87
C ASP A 279 -4.21 -13.02 -9.37
N TYR A 280 -2.98 -12.60 -9.08
CA TYR A 280 -2.41 -11.33 -9.54
C TYR A 280 -2.22 -11.28 -11.06
N SER A 281 -2.10 -12.45 -11.71
CA SER A 281 -2.02 -12.60 -13.16
C SER A 281 -3.38 -12.49 -13.86
N CYS A 282 -4.50 -12.52 -13.12
CA CYS A 282 -5.83 -12.47 -13.72
C CYS A 282 -6.09 -11.11 -14.40
N PRO A 283 -6.46 -11.06 -15.69
CA PRO A 283 -6.72 -9.80 -16.40
C PRO A 283 -7.80 -8.92 -15.75
N PHE A 284 -8.82 -9.54 -15.17
CA PHE A 284 -9.89 -8.85 -14.45
C PHE A 284 -9.38 -8.17 -13.17
N ILE A 285 -8.57 -8.88 -12.37
CA ILE A 285 -7.95 -8.35 -11.15
C ILE A 285 -6.95 -7.24 -11.49
N GLN A 286 -6.17 -7.40 -12.56
CA GLN A 286 -5.26 -6.37 -13.04
C GLN A 286 -6.01 -5.10 -13.48
N LYS A 287 -7.12 -5.26 -14.21
CA LYS A 287 -7.95 -4.12 -14.63
C LYS A 287 -8.53 -3.40 -13.41
N TYR A 288 -9.13 -4.12 -12.46
CA TYR A 288 -9.64 -3.52 -11.22
C TYR A 288 -8.56 -2.76 -10.45
N ARG A 289 -7.35 -3.35 -10.33
CA ARG A 289 -6.22 -2.68 -9.67
C ARG A 289 -5.83 -1.37 -10.35
N ARG A 290 -5.80 -1.33 -11.68
CA ARG A 290 -5.49 -0.10 -12.43
C ARG A 290 -6.53 0.99 -12.13
N GLU A 291 -7.81 0.66 -12.17
CA GLU A 291 -8.88 1.61 -11.85
C GLU A 291 -8.78 2.11 -10.40
N LEU A 292 -8.50 1.21 -9.45
CA LEU A 292 -8.29 1.58 -8.05
C LEU A 292 -7.11 2.55 -7.87
N VAL A 293 -6.00 2.35 -8.59
CA VAL A 293 -4.85 3.27 -8.57
C VAL A 293 -5.23 4.64 -9.12
N LEU A 294 -5.97 4.69 -10.24
CA LEU A 294 -6.45 5.94 -10.83
C LEU A 294 -7.38 6.69 -9.89
N GLU A 295 -8.29 5.99 -9.22
CA GLU A 295 -9.21 6.59 -8.26
C GLU A 295 -8.49 7.12 -7.01
N LEU A 296 -7.52 6.37 -6.48
CA LEU A 296 -6.66 6.83 -5.38
C LEU A 296 -5.84 8.07 -5.76
N ARG A 297 -5.36 8.14 -7.00
CA ARG A 297 -4.64 9.31 -7.52
C ARG A 297 -5.52 10.57 -7.51
N ASN A 298 -6.81 10.42 -7.82
CA ASN A 298 -7.77 11.53 -7.86
C ASN A 298 -8.30 11.91 -6.46
N ARG A 299 -7.92 11.18 -5.41
CA ARG A 299 -8.39 11.36 -4.03
C ARG A 299 -7.23 11.58 -3.06
N PRO A 300 -6.60 12.76 -3.10
CA PRO A 300 -5.52 13.07 -2.18
C PRO A 300 -5.96 12.94 -0.71
N ASP A 301 -7.23 13.22 -0.38
CA ASP A 301 -7.80 13.10 0.96
C ASP A 301 -7.71 11.68 1.57
N LEU A 302 -7.65 10.65 0.72
CA LEU A 302 -7.49 9.26 1.15
C LEU A 302 -6.04 8.80 1.18
N LEU A 303 -5.12 9.58 0.62
CA LEU A 303 -3.70 9.40 0.88
C LEU A 303 -3.45 9.92 2.31
N PRO A 304 -2.86 9.11 3.21
CA PRO A 304 -2.45 9.61 4.52
C PRO A 304 -1.70 10.94 4.38
N ALA A 305 -1.87 11.88 5.32
CA ALA A 305 -1.24 13.20 5.23
C ALA A 305 0.28 13.10 5.05
N GLU A 306 0.87 12.04 5.61
CA GLU A 306 2.26 11.67 5.41
C GLU A 306 2.51 11.29 3.94
N ALA A 307 1.66 10.48 3.30
CA ALA A 307 1.75 10.12 1.87
C ALA A 307 1.55 11.29 0.89
N GLN A 308 0.86 12.37 1.29
CA GLN A 308 0.70 13.57 0.45
C GLN A 308 2.00 14.39 0.30
N LEU A 309 2.92 14.30 1.27
CA LEU A 309 4.23 14.95 1.18
C LEU A 309 5.16 14.31 0.14
N PHE A 310 4.85 13.09 -0.31
CA PHE A 310 5.74 12.24 -1.11
C PHE A 310 5.34 12.10 -2.59
N LEU A 311 4.39 12.90 -3.07
CA LEU A 311 4.20 13.04 -4.52
C LEU A 311 5.44 13.73 -5.14
N PRO A 312 5.97 13.23 -6.28
CA PRO A 312 6.99 13.93 -7.07
C PRO A 312 6.60 15.39 -7.27
N THR A 313 7.57 16.30 -7.30
CA THR A 313 7.30 17.75 -7.35
C THR A 313 6.35 18.16 -8.48
N GLU A 314 6.39 17.40 -9.58
CA GLU A 314 5.54 17.53 -10.78
C GLU A 314 4.05 17.20 -10.55
N CYS A 315 3.74 16.48 -9.47
CA CYS A 315 2.39 16.02 -9.10
C CYS A 315 1.76 16.88 -7.99
N ARG A 316 2.44 17.92 -7.50
CA ARG A 316 1.90 18.89 -6.54
C ARG A 316 1.17 19.97 -7.34
N GLU A 317 -0.14 20.11 -7.15
CA GLU A 317 -0.91 21.18 -7.82
C GLU A 317 -0.28 22.55 -7.58
N ASN A 318 -0.22 23.35 -8.64
CA ASN A 318 0.45 24.65 -8.77
C ASN A 318 0.44 25.52 -7.51
N GLY A 319 1.46 25.37 -6.66
CA GLY A 319 1.84 26.32 -5.61
C GLY A 319 3.00 27.22 -6.04
N LYS A 320 3.00 27.70 -7.29
CA LYS A 320 3.83 28.85 -7.68
C LYS A 320 3.01 30.11 -7.47
N GLU A 321 3.02 30.64 -6.25
CA GLU A 321 3.13 32.09 -6.15
C GLU A 321 4.62 32.42 -6.00
N GLN A 322 5.19 32.84 -7.12
CA GLN A 322 6.42 33.60 -7.15
C GLN A 322 6.27 34.81 -6.22
N LYS A 323 7.17 34.96 -5.25
CA LYS A 323 7.59 36.28 -4.81
C LYS A 323 9.12 36.32 -4.80
N TYR A 324 9.58 37.38 -5.44
CA TYR A 324 10.93 37.75 -5.82
C TYR A 324 11.97 37.67 -4.70
#